data_AF-A0A3R5YW32-F1
#
_entry.id   AF-A0A3R5YW32-F1
#
_cell.length_a   1.000
_cell.length_b   1.000
_cell.length_c   1.000
_cell.angle_alpha   90.00
_cell.angle_beta   90.00
_cell.angle_gamma   90.00
#
_symmetry.space_group_name_H-M   'P 1'
#
loop_
_entity.id
_entity.type
_entity.pdbx_description
1 polymer ?
#
loop_
_entity_poly.entity_id
_entity_poly.type
_entity_poly.pdbx_seq_one_letter_code
_entity_poly.pdbx_strand_id
1 'polypeptide(L)'
;MLSTEELKNYVYNEIRTRLGEVSCGNLFFAEGTDNSVEGTYIFNKNNEYHILFTEKGKIRSDIVTDEKREVLWNVVEIISANIIINFAICNREKGKDFRRALFAKEKEIFSLFGQDFQKRKDEEIEEILKKNPYNDI
;
A
#
# COMPACT_ATOMS: atom_id res chain seq x y z
N MET A 1 -12.12 11.19 -15.04
CA MET A 1 -11.22 10.20 -14.43
C MET A 1 -9.88 10.23 -15.15
N LEU A 2 -8.77 9.92 -14.49
CA LEU A 2 -7.46 9.90 -15.15
C LEU A 2 -7.37 8.65 -16.04
N SER A 3 -6.76 8.77 -17.22
CA SER A 3 -6.32 7.61 -17.98
C SER A 3 -5.26 6.82 -17.21
N THR A 4 -4.97 5.57 -17.61
CA THR A 4 -3.93 4.74 -16.97
C THR A 4 -2.58 5.45 -16.91
N GLU A 5 -2.17 6.18 -17.96
CA GLU A 5 -0.89 6.90 -17.98
C GLU A 5 -0.91 8.16 -17.11
N GLU A 6 -2.02 8.90 -17.08
CA GLU A 6 -2.16 10.04 -16.17
C GLU A 6 -2.20 9.60 -14.71
N LEU A 7 -2.85 8.47 -14.41
CA LEU A 7 -2.89 7.87 -13.08
C LEU A 7 -1.51 7.41 -12.63
N LYS A 8 -0.75 6.77 -13.52
CA LYS A 8 0.66 6.41 -13.28
C LYS A 8 1.49 7.63 -12.89
N ASN A 9 1.40 8.70 -13.67
CA ASN A 9 2.14 9.93 -13.41
C ASN A 9 1.71 10.57 -12.08
N TYR A 10 0.41 10.58 -11.78
CA TYR A 10 -0.11 11.03 -10.49
C TYR A 10 0.51 10.22 -9.34
N VAL A 11 0.40 8.90 -9.38
CA VAL A 11 0.92 8.02 -8.31
C VAL A 11 2.41 8.18 -8.13
N TYR A 12 3.21 8.10 -9.20
CA TYR A 12 4.67 8.21 -9.09
C TYR A 12 5.11 9.58 -8.57
N ASN A 13 4.43 10.66 -8.95
CA ASN A 13 4.71 11.98 -8.38
C ASN A 13 4.41 12.01 -6.89
N GLU A 14 3.24 11.51 -6.46
CA GLU A 14 2.86 11.50 -5.04
C GLU A 14 3.84 10.69 -4.19
N ILE A 15 4.27 9.52 -4.67
CA ILE A 15 5.28 8.67 -4.01
C ILE A 15 6.63 9.38 -3.96
N ARG A 16 7.14 9.85 -5.10
CA ARG A 16 8.47 10.47 -5.18
C ARG A 16 8.59 11.70 -4.29
N THR A 17 7.55 12.53 -4.25
CA THR A 17 7.53 13.74 -3.42
C THR A 17 7.62 13.44 -1.92
N ARG A 18 7.11 12.29 -1.46
CA ARG A 18 6.98 11.98 -0.03
C ARG A 18 7.99 10.95 0.48
N LEU A 19 8.28 9.94 -0.32
CA LEU A 19 9.14 8.81 0.03
C LEU A 19 10.47 8.79 -0.72
N GLY A 20 10.65 9.68 -1.69
CA GLY A 20 11.82 9.68 -2.56
C GLY A 20 11.79 8.53 -3.56
N GLU A 21 12.98 8.02 -3.95
CA GLU A 21 13.07 6.91 -4.88
C GLU A 21 12.79 5.58 -4.16
N VAL A 22 11.68 4.95 -4.54
CA VAL A 22 11.24 3.65 -3.99
C VAL A 22 11.09 2.66 -5.14
N SER A 23 11.53 1.42 -4.94
CA SER A 23 11.37 0.35 -5.92
C SER A 23 9.90 -0.03 -6.09
N CYS A 24 9.42 0.00 -7.33
CA CYS A 24 8.06 -0.37 -7.71
C CYS A 24 8.03 -1.67 -8.54
N GLY A 25 8.98 -2.59 -8.30
CA GLY A 25 9.29 -3.70 -9.22
C GLY A 25 8.13 -4.65 -9.58
N ASN A 26 7.09 -4.71 -8.76
CA ASN A 26 5.91 -5.55 -8.98
C ASN A 26 4.62 -4.73 -9.21
N LEU A 27 4.76 -3.45 -9.60
CA LEU A 27 3.65 -2.56 -9.89
C LEU A 27 3.61 -2.25 -11.39
N PHE A 28 2.50 -2.56 -12.04
CA PHE A 28 2.31 -2.41 -13.48
C PHE A 28 1.13 -1.49 -13.77
N PHE A 29 1.35 -0.38 -14.48
CA PHE A 29 0.26 0.47 -14.97
C PHE A 29 -0.20 0.00 -16.34
N ALA A 30 -0.91 -1.14 -16.37
CA ALA A 30 -1.42 -1.80 -17.56
C ALA A 30 -2.56 -2.76 -17.17
N GLU A 31 -3.36 -3.23 -18.14
CA GLU A 31 -4.36 -4.28 -17.88
C GLU A 31 -3.67 -5.61 -17.51
N GLY A 32 -4.13 -6.21 -16.41
CA GLY A 32 -3.72 -7.54 -15.97
C GLY A 32 -4.77 -8.60 -16.35
N THR A 33 -4.31 -9.84 -16.51
CA THR A 33 -5.15 -11.00 -16.86
C THR A 33 -4.71 -12.23 -16.08
N ASP A 34 -5.50 -13.31 -16.15
CA ASP A 34 -4.93 -14.64 -15.90
C ASP A 34 -3.73 -14.87 -16.83
N ASN A 35 -2.71 -15.56 -16.33
CA ASN A 35 -1.39 -15.76 -16.94
C ASN A 35 -0.48 -14.52 -17.03
N SER A 36 -0.91 -13.36 -16.54
CA SER A 36 -0.01 -12.23 -16.33
C SER A 36 1.09 -12.59 -15.34
N VAL A 37 2.26 -11.93 -15.46
CA VAL A 37 3.34 -12.09 -14.47
C VAL A 37 2.84 -11.68 -13.08
N GLU A 38 3.45 -12.24 -12.05
CA GLU A 38 3.05 -11.94 -10.66
C GLU A 38 3.28 -10.47 -10.32
N GLY A 39 2.25 -9.83 -9.75
CA GLY A 39 2.31 -8.43 -9.34
C GLY A 39 0.95 -7.75 -9.31
N THR A 40 0.98 -6.44 -9.11
CA THR A 40 -0.22 -5.60 -9.05
C THR A 40 -0.35 -4.78 -10.33
N TYR A 41 -1.49 -4.89 -10.98
CA TYR A 41 -1.87 -4.22 -12.21
C TYR A 41 -2.86 -3.11 -11.89
N ILE A 42 -2.56 -1.90 -12.34
CA ILE A 42 -3.37 -0.70 -12.09
C ILE A 42 -3.73 -0.09 -13.43
N PHE A 43 -5.03 0.02 -13.70
CA PHE A 43 -5.50 0.54 -14.98
C PHE A 43 -6.88 1.19 -14.86
N ASN A 44 -7.14 2.14 -15.75
CA ASN A 44 -8.46 2.69 -15.96
C ASN A 44 -9.16 1.92 -17.07
N LYS A 45 -10.39 1.45 -16.82
CA LYS A 45 -11.25 0.81 -17.81
C LYS A 45 -12.70 1.20 -17.53
N ASN A 46 -13.43 1.59 -18.57
CA ASN A 46 -14.86 1.96 -18.45
C ASN A 46 -15.18 2.99 -17.35
N ASN A 47 -14.28 3.96 -17.11
CA ASN A 47 -14.38 4.94 -16.01
C ASN A 47 -14.34 4.32 -14.60
N GLU A 48 -13.68 3.17 -14.43
CA GLU A 48 -13.32 2.58 -13.14
C GLU A 48 -11.82 2.29 -13.10
N TYR A 49 -11.21 2.44 -11.93
CA TYR A 49 -9.82 2.04 -11.67
C TYR A 49 -9.86 0.63 -11.11
N HIS A 50 -9.06 -0.23 -11.71
CA HIS A 50 -8.81 -1.58 -11.24
C HIS A 50 -7.45 -1.63 -10.56
N ILE A 51 -7.38 -2.29 -9.41
CA ILE A 51 -6.15 -2.62 -8.68
C ILE A 51 -6.15 -4.14 -8.53
N LEU A 52 -5.57 -4.79 -9.53
CA LEU A 52 -5.69 -6.22 -9.76
C LEU A 52 -4.38 -6.91 -9.35
N PHE A 53 -4.45 -7.86 -8.42
CA PHE A 53 -3.29 -8.63 -7.98
C PHE A 53 -3.29 -10.02 -8.62
N THR A 54 -2.18 -10.38 -9.25
CA THR A 54 -1.95 -11.71 -9.83
C THR A 54 -0.89 -12.45 -9.02
N GLU A 55 -1.12 -13.73 -8.77
CA GLU A 55 -0.14 -14.61 -8.12
C GLU A 55 -0.21 -16.00 -8.76
N LYS A 56 0.93 -16.54 -9.21
CA LYS A 56 1.02 -17.83 -9.90
C LYS A 56 0.08 -17.94 -11.12
N GLY A 57 0.05 -16.88 -11.93
CA GLY A 57 -0.72 -16.82 -13.18
C GLY A 57 -2.24 -16.78 -13.00
N LYS A 58 -2.74 -16.46 -11.80
CA LYS A 58 -4.18 -16.29 -11.53
C LYS A 58 -4.45 -14.95 -10.88
N ILE A 59 -5.58 -14.35 -11.23
CA ILE A 59 -6.12 -13.19 -10.50
C ILE A 59 -6.51 -13.64 -9.09
N ARG A 60 -6.02 -12.93 -8.07
CA ARG A 60 -6.31 -13.19 -6.66
C ARG A 60 -7.27 -12.18 -6.07
N SER A 61 -7.19 -10.94 -6.53
CA SER A 61 -8.10 -9.87 -6.17
C SER A 61 -8.20 -8.85 -7.29
N ASP A 62 -9.35 -8.19 -7.37
CA ASP A 62 -9.59 -7.03 -8.22
C ASP A 62 -10.37 -6.02 -7.37
N ILE A 63 -9.70 -4.95 -6.95
CA ILE A 63 -10.35 -3.83 -6.26
C ILE A 63 -10.76 -2.83 -7.33
N VAL A 64 -12.05 -2.52 -7.38
CA VAL A 64 -12.64 -1.57 -8.32
C VAL A 64 -13.04 -0.30 -7.57
N THR A 65 -12.61 0.85 -8.07
CA THR A 65 -12.86 2.16 -7.45
C THR A 65 -12.86 3.27 -8.49
N ASP A 66 -13.65 4.32 -8.27
CA ASP A 66 -13.60 5.58 -9.05
C ASP A 66 -12.68 6.64 -8.41
N GLU A 67 -12.14 6.37 -7.21
CA GLU A 67 -11.35 7.31 -6.43
C GLU A 67 -9.86 7.11 -6.63
N LYS A 68 -9.19 8.09 -7.25
CA LYS A 68 -7.72 8.03 -7.45
C LYS A 68 -6.93 7.99 -6.14
N ARG A 69 -7.51 8.52 -5.04
CA ARG A 69 -6.89 8.45 -3.71
C ARG A 69 -6.93 7.03 -3.14
N GLU A 70 -7.93 6.22 -3.48
CA GLU A 70 -7.95 4.81 -3.11
C GLU A 70 -6.88 4.01 -3.86
N VAL A 71 -6.66 4.33 -5.14
CA VAL A 71 -5.52 3.78 -5.88
C VAL A 71 -4.20 4.12 -5.18
N LEU A 72 -4.01 5.39 -4.81
CA LEU A 72 -2.80 5.82 -4.11
C LEU A 72 -2.64 5.10 -2.76
N TRP A 73 -3.71 4.93 -1.98
CA TRP A 73 -3.70 4.17 -0.73
C TRP A 73 -3.14 2.76 -0.91
N ASN A 74 -3.68 2.01 -1.86
CA ASN A 74 -3.25 0.64 -2.13
C ASN A 74 -1.81 0.58 -2.64
N VAL A 75 -1.38 1.55 -3.45
CA VAL A 75 0.03 1.64 -3.88
C VAL A 75 0.95 1.91 -2.69
N VAL A 76 0.60 2.82 -1.80
CA VAL A 76 1.40 3.14 -0.60
C VAL A 76 1.54 1.91 0.28
N GLU A 77 0.46 1.16 0.53
CA GLU A 77 0.50 -0.14 1.24
C GLU A 77 1.55 -1.08 0.64
N ILE A 78 1.50 -1.31 -0.68
CA ILE A 78 2.37 -2.26 -1.37
C ILE A 78 3.84 -1.83 -1.32
N ILE A 79 4.14 -0.58 -1.70
CA ILE A 79 5.53 -0.15 -1.86
C ILE A 79 6.22 0.10 -0.51
N SER A 80 5.46 0.48 0.52
CA SER A 80 6.03 0.81 1.83
C SER A 80 6.23 -0.40 2.72
N ALA A 81 5.59 -1.54 2.42
CA ALA A 81 5.66 -2.76 3.23
C ALA A 81 7.11 -3.16 3.58
N ASN A 82 8.01 -3.20 2.60
CA ASN A 82 9.42 -3.55 2.84
C ASN A 82 10.15 -2.50 3.69
N ILE A 83 9.84 -1.21 3.50
CA ILE A 83 10.43 -0.11 4.28
C ILE A 83 10.02 -0.26 5.76
N ILE A 84 8.73 -0.49 6.00
CA ILE A 84 8.15 -0.63 7.34
C ILE A 84 8.70 -1.87 8.04
N ILE A 85 8.69 -3.03 7.38
CA ILE A 85 9.18 -4.29 7.95
C ILE A 85 10.66 -4.18 8.30
N ASN A 86 11.49 -3.68 7.39
CA ASN A 86 12.92 -3.52 7.64
C ASN A 86 13.18 -2.57 8.81
N PHE A 87 12.45 -1.45 8.88
CA PHE A 87 12.53 -0.53 10.01
C PHE A 87 12.17 -1.24 11.33
N ALA A 88 11.07 -1.99 11.37
CA ALA A 88 10.61 -2.68 12.56
C ALA A 88 11.59 -3.77 13.02
N ILE A 89 12.25 -4.46 12.08
CA ILE A 89 13.29 -5.45 12.39
C ILE A 89 14.50 -4.77 13.05
N CYS A 90 14.98 -3.67 12.46
CA CYS A 90 16.14 -2.93 12.96
C CYS A 90 15.88 -2.23 14.29
N ASN A 91 14.64 -1.85 14.57
CA ASN A 91 14.23 -1.15 15.79
C ASN A 91 13.48 -2.08 16.76
N ARG A 92 13.70 -3.40 16.66
CA ARG A 92 13.06 -4.36 17.53
C ARG A 92 13.57 -4.21 18.97
N GLU A 93 12.65 -3.93 19.88
CA GLU A 93 12.93 -3.89 21.32
C GLU A 93 12.74 -5.27 21.95
N LYS A 94 13.71 -5.71 22.75
CA LYS A 94 13.63 -7.00 23.46
C LYS A 94 12.49 -6.96 24.48
N GLY A 95 11.66 -8.01 24.48
CA GLY A 95 10.50 -8.14 25.39
C GLY A 95 9.29 -7.28 24.98
N LYS A 96 9.35 -6.63 23.82
CA LYS A 96 8.24 -5.87 23.25
C LYS A 96 7.67 -6.55 22.02
N ASP A 97 6.36 -6.40 21.83
CA ASP A 97 5.70 -6.84 20.60
C ASP A 97 6.29 -6.12 19.39
N PHE A 98 6.73 -6.88 18.39
CA PHE A 98 7.29 -6.37 17.13
C PHE A 98 6.35 -5.36 16.44
N ARG A 99 5.04 -5.55 16.59
CA ARG A 99 4.03 -4.67 15.98
C ARG A 99 4.10 -3.23 16.49
N ARG A 100 4.71 -2.96 17.65
CA ARG A 100 4.89 -1.59 18.14
C ARG A 100 5.72 -0.76 17.17
N ALA A 101 6.89 -1.26 16.78
CA ALA A 101 7.77 -0.58 15.82
C ALA A 101 7.15 -0.57 14.41
N LEU A 102 6.49 -1.66 14.02
CA LEU A 102 5.80 -1.77 12.73
C LEU A 102 4.69 -0.72 12.58
N PHE A 103 3.75 -0.68 13.52
CA PHE A 103 2.59 0.22 13.51
C PHE A 103 2.99 1.68 13.68
N ALA A 104 4.03 1.97 14.47
CA ALA A 104 4.58 3.31 14.54
C ALA A 104 5.10 3.79 13.17
N LYS A 105 5.80 2.92 12.44
CA LYS A 105 6.34 3.26 11.11
C LYS A 105 5.27 3.33 10.03
N GLU A 106 4.25 2.47 10.08
CA GLU A 106 3.05 2.58 9.24
C GLU A 106 2.40 3.95 9.40
N LYS A 107 2.07 4.35 10.63
CA LYS A 107 1.47 5.66 10.91
C LYS A 107 2.31 6.82 10.37
N GLU A 108 3.63 6.76 10.59
CA GLU A 108 4.56 7.76 10.07
C GLU A 108 4.47 7.87 8.54
N ILE A 109 4.59 6.75 7.81
CA ILE A 109 4.56 6.75 6.35
C ILE A 109 3.22 7.23 5.81
N PHE A 110 2.11 6.72 6.34
CA PHE A 110 0.78 7.07 5.87
C PHE A 110 0.45 8.54 6.14
N SER A 111 0.96 9.11 7.23
CA SER A 111 0.79 10.55 7.52
C SER A 111 1.39 11.48 6.47
N LEU A 112 2.42 11.03 5.74
CA LEU A 112 3.03 11.82 4.67
C LEU A 112 2.03 12.08 3.53
N PHE A 113 1.03 11.22 3.34
CA PHE A 113 0.05 11.29 2.25
C PHE A 113 -1.21 12.10 2.57
N GLY A 114 -1.34 12.56 3.82
CA GLY A 114 -2.43 13.41 4.27
C GLY A 114 -3.08 12.92 5.56
N GLN A 115 -3.88 13.80 6.18
CA GLN A 115 -4.62 13.48 7.41
C GLN A 115 -5.65 12.36 7.21
N ASP A 116 -6.22 12.25 6.01
CA ASP A 116 -7.15 11.16 5.66
C ASP A 116 -6.44 9.80 5.68
N PHE A 117 -5.21 9.72 5.16
CA PHE A 117 -4.43 8.49 5.19
C PHE A 117 -4.00 8.13 6.61
N GLN A 118 -3.52 9.13 7.37
CA GLN A 118 -3.16 8.94 8.76
C GLN A 118 -4.33 8.39 9.57
N LYS A 119 -5.49 9.06 9.49
CA LYS A 119 -6.69 8.70 10.24
C LYS A 119 -7.15 7.28 9.91
N ARG A 120 -7.21 6.92 8.63
CA ARG A 120 -7.59 5.55 8.22
C ARG A 120 -6.60 4.52 8.78
N LYS A 121 -5.29 4.78 8.71
CA LYS A 121 -4.28 3.85 9.24
C LYS A 121 -4.35 3.72 10.76
N ASP A 122 -4.61 4.82 11.46
CA ASP A 122 -4.84 4.84 12.90
C ASP A 122 -6.03 3.94 13.28
N GLU A 123 -7.17 4.09 12.60
CA GLU A 123 -8.39 3.30 12.82
C GLU A 123 -8.17 1.80 12.53
N GLU A 124 -7.47 1.46 11.44
CA GLU A 124 -7.12 0.06 11.11
C GLU A 124 -6.27 -0.59 12.21
N ILE A 125 -5.23 0.13 12.69
CA ILE A 125 -4.36 -0.35 13.77
C ILE A 125 -5.13 -0.51 15.09
N GLU A 126 -5.98 0.45 15.42
CA GLU A 126 -6.82 0.40 16.63
C GLU A 126 -7.75 -0.81 16.62
N GLU A 127 -8.41 -1.09 15.48
CA GLU A 127 -9.28 -2.25 15.34
C GLU A 127 -8.51 -3.58 15.39
N ILE A 128 -7.30 -3.64 14.86
CA ILE A 128 -6.41 -4.80 15.02
C ILE A 128 -6.07 -5.02 16.49
N LEU A 129 -5.66 -3.97 17.21
CA LEU A 129 -5.22 -4.06 18.61
C LEU A 129 -6.37 -4.32 19.59
N LYS A 130 -7.58 -3.87 19.26
CA LYS A 130 -8.78 -4.19 20.04
C LYS A 130 -9.07 -5.69 20.03
N LYS A 131 -8.82 -6.37 18.91
CA LYS A 131 -9.00 -7.82 18.76
C LYS A 131 -7.77 -8.61 19.19
N ASN A 132 -6.58 -8.05 18.97
CA ASN A 132 -5.29 -8.68 19.22
C ASN A 132 -4.34 -7.68 19.90
N PRO A 133 -4.50 -7.46 21.23
CA PRO A 133 -3.65 -6.52 21.97
C PRO A 133 -2.16 -6.84 21.84
N TYR A 134 -1.30 -5.87 22.15
CA TYR A 134 0.14 -6.11 22.18
C TYR A 134 0.49 -7.21 23.17
N ASN A 135 1.42 -8.06 22.78
CA ASN A 135 1.99 -9.11 23.62
C ASN A 135 3.45 -8.80 23.94
N ASP A 136 3.66 -8.03 25.02
CA ASP A 136 4.98 -7.78 25.58
C ASP A 136 5.30 -8.91 26.59
N ILE A 137 6.51 -9.50 26.52
CA ILE A 137 6.95 -10.66 27.32
C ILE A 137 8.21 -10.31 28.11
#